data_AF-A0A3P7YFP0-F1
#
_entry.id   AF-A0A3P7YFP0-F1
#
_cell.length_a   1.000
_cell.length_b   1.000
_cell.length_c   1.000
_cell.angle_alpha   90.00
_cell.angle_beta   90.00
_cell.angle_gamma   90.00
#
_symmetry.space_group_name_H-M   'P 1'
#
loop_
_entity.id
_entity.type
_entity.pdbx_description
1 polymer ?
#
loop_
_entity_poly.entity_id
_entity_poly.type
_entity_poly.pdbx_seq_one_letter_code
_entity_poly.pdbx_strand_id
1 'polypeptide(L)'
;MPQVSDDFPSGRSRFGDINAFYPHEKAEFQDLNSRLERYISLVKGLEKDNAQLVHELRHLHESWGQQNIEYKSSISKSLLLNRDESVAAIKKSAQQAIAAKRINEKIALLQRRIEFIRLAEQGDRARCAELRSQISKAEADLEIQLRENGRLADERAHLSAQNANLYGEYERIWDEIDRVRLELAEFQAREERLNAEKEFLMKVQEREVFEINNLLAESSFDARTFFENDIAKAIRDIKLEYEESHRMVRSKVTGYYHQKVDEMRRMAEAKNADEIKHRLGQISKMETTIGDLKQKFRPLEDRNHLLEKEYNQLQNSIKNDEDRYEREKRRRDEEYRNALAMYQRLLVEQGSMTEISILELEIYRKMIECEEKRWGHREVTKLHESFSQITKHRTYEGDIRIRDCDENGHHVVVENAGTVEADVFGTATELLGTLADVFGTATELLGTLTDVFGTATELLGTLADVFGTATELLGTLADVFGTKALVANVCNCRTRFPDA
;
A
#
# COMPACT_ATOMS: atom_id res chain seq x y z
N MET A 1 -79.34 -129.58 50.40
CA MET A 1 -78.77 -130.51 51.40
C MET A 1 -78.01 -129.69 52.44
N PRO A 2 -77.99 -130.07 53.73
CA PRO A 2 -78.78 -131.09 54.43
C PRO A 2 -79.77 -130.46 55.45
N GLN A 3 -80.54 -131.12 56.34
CA GLN A 3 -81.37 -132.36 56.32
C GLN A 3 -82.36 -132.26 57.54
N VAL A 4 -83.66 -132.60 57.41
CA VAL A 4 -84.39 -133.83 57.87
C VAL A 4 -84.83 -133.89 59.36
N SER A 5 -86.08 -134.31 59.60
CA SER A 5 -86.73 -134.83 60.86
C SER A 5 -86.85 -133.91 62.09
N ASP A 6 -87.73 -134.10 63.09
CA ASP A 6 -89.14 -134.60 63.29
C ASP A 6 -89.55 -134.16 64.75
N ASP A 7 -90.60 -134.54 65.51
CA ASP A 7 -91.67 -135.55 65.47
C ASP A 7 -92.90 -135.13 66.36
N PHE A 8 -93.89 -136.02 66.51
CA PHE A 8 -95.12 -136.03 67.33
C PHE A 8 -94.90 -136.09 68.89
N PRO A 9 -95.91 -135.97 69.80
CA PRO A 9 -97.19 -136.71 69.80
C PRO A 9 -98.49 -136.07 70.37
N SER A 10 -99.56 -136.87 70.32
CA SER A 10 -100.98 -136.56 70.61
C SER A 10 -101.39 -136.61 72.09
N GLY A 11 -102.46 -135.87 72.47
CA GLY A 11 -102.98 -135.75 73.84
C GLY A 11 -104.51 -135.75 73.97
N ARG A 12 -105.09 -136.96 74.15
CA ARG A 12 -106.45 -137.34 74.63
C ARG A 12 -107.58 -136.29 74.87
N SER A 13 -108.76 -136.65 74.34
CA SER A 13 -110.11 -136.20 74.74
C SER A 13 -110.56 -136.66 76.15
N ARG A 14 -111.50 -135.93 76.79
CA ARG A 14 -112.51 -136.49 77.74
C ARG A 14 -113.65 -135.51 78.15
N PHE A 15 -114.91 -135.96 78.00
CA PHE A 15 -116.18 -135.47 78.60
C PHE A 15 -116.58 -133.98 78.40
N GLY A 16 -117.87 -133.60 78.41
CA GLY A 16 -119.12 -134.37 78.49
C GLY A 16 -120.36 -133.44 78.39
N ASP A 17 -121.55 -134.00 78.13
CA ASP A 17 -122.82 -133.27 77.94
C ASP A 17 -123.50 -132.79 79.25
N ILE A 18 -124.64 -132.09 79.09
CA ILE A 18 -125.82 -131.98 79.99
C ILE A 18 -126.05 -130.64 80.75
N ASN A 19 -127.10 -129.94 80.29
CA ASN A 19 -128.09 -129.09 80.99
C ASN A 19 -127.87 -127.60 81.41
N ALA A 20 -129.05 -126.94 81.43
CA ALA A 20 -129.50 -125.79 82.22
C ALA A 20 -129.29 -124.35 81.69
N PHE A 21 -130.42 -123.76 81.27
CA PHE A 21 -130.70 -122.34 81.04
C PHE A 21 -130.14 -121.37 82.11
N TYR A 22 -129.59 -120.23 81.66
CA TYR A 22 -130.10 -118.89 82.02
C TYR A 22 -129.93 -117.90 80.83
N PRO A 23 -131.00 -117.23 80.33
CA PRO A 23 -130.87 -116.35 79.15
C PRO A 23 -130.20 -115.00 79.40
N HIS A 24 -130.21 -114.49 80.64
CA HIS A 24 -129.79 -113.12 80.93
C HIS A 24 -128.26 -112.97 80.92
N GLU A 25 -127.55 -113.87 81.60
CA GLU A 25 -126.08 -113.97 81.55
C GLU A 25 -125.60 -114.14 80.11
N LYS A 26 -126.30 -114.94 79.29
CA LYS A 26 -125.98 -115.10 77.86
C LYS A 26 -126.12 -113.79 77.08
N ALA A 27 -127.10 -112.94 77.41
CA ALA A 27 -127.25 -111.62 76.79
C ALA A 27 -126.15 -110.64 77.25
N GLU A 28 -125.76 -110.66 78.52
CA GLU A 28 -124.65 -109.86 79.03
C GLU A 28 -123.31 -110.29 78.44
N PHE A 29 -123.04 -111.61 78.33
CA PHE A 29 -121.90 -112.14 77.58
C PHE A 29 -121.96 -111.77 76.09
N GLN A 30 -123.15 -111.63 75.49
CA GLN A 30 -123.27 -111.16 74.11
C GLN A 30 -122.97 -109.66 73.97
N ASP A 31 -123.45 -108.75 74.82
CA ASP A 31 -123.02 -107.33 74.74
C ASP A 31 -121.53 -107.18 75.11
N LEU A 32 -121.04 -107.89 76.13
CA LEU A 32 -119.62 -107.88 76.48
C LEU A 32 -118.77 -108.35 75.30
N ASN A 33 -119.17 -109.43 74.60
CA ASN A 33 -118.51 -109.87 73.39
C ASN A 33 -118.65 -108.89 72.23
N SER A 34 -119.81 -108.26 72.01
CA SER A 34 -119.97 -107.21 70.98
C SER A 34 -119.22 -105.92 71.32
N ARG A 35 -118.95 -105.63 72.59
CA ARG A 35 -118.07 -104.54 73.04
C ARG A 35 -116.61 -104.92 72.87
N LEU A 36 -116.22 -106.13 73.26
CA LEU A 36 -114.88 -106.69 73.00
C LEU A 36 -114.59 -106.74 71.50
N GLU A 37 -115.54 -107.13 70.64
CA GLU A 37 -115.40 -107.15 69.19
C GLU A 37 -115.23 -105.74 68.61
N ARG A 38 -115.96 -104.75 69.14
CA ARG A 38 -115.74 -103.33 68.81
C ARG A 38 -114.35 -102.84 69.28
N TYR A 39 -113.90 -103.21 70.48
CA TYR A 39 -112.56 -102.88 70.96
C TYR A 39 -111.45 -103.60 70.18
N ILE A 40 -111.62 -104.87 69.81
CA ILE A 40 -110.70 -105.65 68.98
C ILE A 40 -110.64 -105.07 67.57
N SER A 41 -111.77 -104.60 67.03
CA SER A 41 -111.82 -103.92 65.72
C SER A 41 -111.13 -102.55 65.78
N LEU A 42 -111.32 -101.79 66.86
CA LEU A 42 -110.62 -100.53 67.10
C LEU A 42 -109.11 -100.74 67.30
N VAL A 43 -108.71 -101.76 68.08
CA VAL A 43 -107.30 -102.14 68.28
C VAL A 43 -106.68 -102.57 66.95
N LYS A 44 -107.34 -103.41 66.15
CA LYS A 44 -106.85 -103.77 64.79
C LYS A 44 -106.77 -102.56 63.85
N GLY A 45 -107.67 -101.58 64.00
CA GLY A 45 -107.57 -100.28 63.34
C GLY A 45 -106.31 -99.55 63.76
N LEU A 46 -106.13 -99.30 65.06
CA LEU A 46 -104.97 -98.62 65.63
C LEU A 46 -103.64 -99.36 65.37
N GLU A 47 -103.63 -100.70 65.33
CA GLU A 47 -102.48 -101.53 64.96
C GLU A 47 -102.12 -101.31 63.48
N LYS A 48 -103.11 -101.27 62.59
CA LYS A 48 -102.92 -100.96 61.17
C LYS A 48 -102.44 -99.52 60.97
N ASP A 49 -103.08 -98.56 61.63
CA ASP A 49 -102.74 -97.14 61.52
C ASP A 49 -101.35 -96.86 62.09
N ASN A 50 -100.98 -97.50 63.21
CA ASN A 50 -99.63 -97.45 63.76
C ASN A 50 -98.61 -98.16 62.84
N ALA A 51 -98.97 -99.30 62.21
CA ALA A 51 -98.11 -99.92 61.21
C ALA A 51 -97.92 -99.04 59.96
N GLN A 52 -98.95 -98.28 59.55
CA GLN A 52 -98.85 -97.26 58.49
C GLN A 52 -97.94 -96.11 58.92
N LEU A 53 -98.13 -95.52 60.11
CA LEU A 53 -97.27 -94.47 60.64
C LEU A 53 -95.81 -94.92 60.81
N VAL A 54 -95.57 -96.16 61.25
CA VAL A 54 -94.21 -96.75 61.33
C VAL A 54 -93.60 -96.96 59.94
N HIS A 55 -94.40 -97.27 58.92
CA HIS A 55 -93.96 -97.37 57.53
C HIS A 55 -93.66 -95.97 56.94
N GLU A 56 -94.52 -94.98 57.17
CA GLU A 56 -94.34 -93.59 56.75
C GLU A 56 -93.11 -92.95 57.43
N LEU A 57 -92.94 -93.13 58.74
CA LEU A 57 -91.75 -92.67 59.47
C LEU A 57 -90.46 -93.32 58.95
N ARG A 58 -90.51 -94.62 58.59
CA ARG A 58 -89.38 -95.31 57.96
C ARG A 58 -89.08 -94.74 56.58
N HIS A 59 -90.09 -94.61 55.73
CA HIS A 59 -89.96 -94.04 54.39
C HIS A 59 -89.41 -92.59 54.45
N LEU A 60 -89.93 -91.76 55.35
CA LEU A 60 -89.43 -90.40 55.57
C LEU A 60 -87.97 -90.38 56.06
N HIS A 61 -87.59 -91.29 56.97
CA HIS A 61 -86.21 -91.40 57.44
C HIS A 61 -85.25 -91.87 56.33
N GLU A 62 -85.66 -92.87 55.54
CA GLU A 62 -84.90 -93.38 54.40
C GLU A 62 -84.77 -92.31 53.30
N SER A 63 -85.86 -91.63 52.94
CA SER A 63 -85.86 -90.56 51.93
C SER A 63 -85.06 -89.33 52.38
N TRP A 64 -85.16 -88.94 53.65
CA TRP A 64 -84.33 -87.86 54.21
C TRP A 64 -82.86 -88.25 54.27
N GLY A 65 -82.56 -89.51 54.60
CA GLY A 65 -81.21 -90.08 54.54
C GLY A 65 -80.62 -89.99 53.12
N GLN A 66 -81.38 -90.43 52.12
CA GLN A 66 -81.01 -90.34 50.70
C GLN A 66 -80.79 -88.89 50.27
N GLN A 67 -81.76 -87.99 50.50
CA GLN A 67 -81.65 -86.56 50.17
C GLN A 67 -80.44 -85.89 50.85
N ASN A 68 -80.13 -86.25 52.10
CA ASN A 68 -78.99 -85.73 52.84
C ASN A 68 -77.65 -86.24 52.26
N ILE A 69 -77.59 -87.50 51.83
CA ILE A 69 -76.43 -88.08 51.11
C ILE A 69 -76.26 -87.40 49.74
N GLU A 70 -77.33 -87.24 48.96
CA GLU A 70 -77.33 -86.56 47.66
C GLU A 70 -76.91 -85.09 47.78
N TYR A 71 -77.46 -84.35 48.75
CA TYR A 71 -77.12 -82.96 49.02
C TYR A 71 -75.65 -82.79 49.43
N LYS A 72 -75.15 -83.64 50.33
CA LYS A 72 -73.71 -83.68 50.71
C LYS A 72 -72.82 -84.03 49.52
N SER A 73 -73.22 -84.98 48.68
CA SER A 73 -72.51 -85.38 47.46
C SER A 73 -72.44 -84.23 46.46
N SER A 74 -73.57 -83.57 46.21
CA SER A 74 -73.70 -82.41 45.33
C SER A 74 -72.84 -81.22 45.80
N ILE A 75 -72.92 -80.85 47.09
CA ILE A 75 -72.08 -79.80 47.66
C ILE A 75 -70.60 -80.17 47.62
N SER A 76 -70.22 -81.40 47.99
CA SER A 76 -68.82 -81.84 47.95
C SER A 76 -68.26 -81.78 46.53
N LYS A 77 -69.04 -82.21 45.53
CA LYS A 77 -68.69 -82.11 44.10
C LYS A 77 -68.54 -80.65 43.64
N SER A 78 -69.44 -79.76 44.07
CA SER A 78 -69.40 -78.33 43.75
C SER A 78 -68.18 -77.63 44.39
N LEU A 79 -67.88 -77.93 45.66
CA LEU A 79 -66.72 -77.40 46.36
C LEU A 79 -65.39 -77.90 45.77
N LEU A 80 -65.32 -79.18 45.35
CA LEU A 80 -64.16 -79.72 44.64
C LEU A 80 -63.96 -79.02 43.29
N LEU A 81 -65.02 -78.89 42.49
CA LEU A 81 -64.95 -78.22 41.18
C LEU A 81 -64.51 -76.76 41.30
N ASN A 82 -65.09 -75.99 42.24
CA ASN A 82 -64.69 -74.61 42.50
C ASN A 82 -63.23 -74.52 42.99
N ARG A 83 -62.78 -75.45 43.84
CA ARG A 83 -61.39 -75.54 44.28
C ARG A 83 -60.44 -75.83 43.12
N ASP A 84 -60.78 -76.74 42.22
CA ASP A 84 -59.96 -77.09 41.06
C ASP A 84 -59.92 -75.94 40.04
N GLU A 85 -61.02 -75.24 39.80
CA GLU A 85 -61.08 -74.01 39.00
C GLU A 85 -60.22 -72.89 39.62
N SER A 86 -60.29 -72.70 40.93
CA SER A 86 -59.48 -71.73 41.67
C SER A 86 -57.98 -72.05 41.59
N VAL A 87 -57.60 -73.32 41.78
CA VAL A 87 -56.22 -73.79 41.61
C VAL A 87 -55.74 -73.63 40.15
N ALA A 88 -56.60 -73.88 39.17
CA ALA A 88 -56.30 -73.65 37.76
C ALA A 88 -56.11 -72.15 37.43
N ALA A 89 -56.94 -71.28 38.00
CA ALA A 89 -56.83 -69.83 37.87
C ALA A 89 -55.54 -69.29 38.51
N ILE A 90 -55.19 -69.75 39.72
CA ILE A 90 -53.93 -69.42 40.41
C ILE A 90 -52.73 -69.90 39.57
N LYS A 91 -52.77 -71.13 39.04
CA LYS A 91 -51.72 -71.68 38.16
C LYS A 91 -51.55 -70.87 36.88
N LYS A 92 -52.64 -70.47 36.23
CA LYS A 92 -52.65 -69.62 35.03
C LYS A 92 -52.08 -68.23 35.32
N SER A 93 -52.49 -67.61 36.44
CA SER A 93 -51.97 -66.32 36.90
C SER A 93 -50.46 -66.38 37.18
N ALA A 94 -49.99 -67.42 37.87
CA ALA A 94 -48.56 -67.64 38.11
C ALA A 94 -47.76 -67.84 36.81
N GLN A 95 -48.30 -68.60 35.85
CA GLN A 95 -47.70 -68.74 34.51
C GLN A 95 -47.60 -67.40 33.78
N GLN A 96 -48.65 -66.57 33.82
CA GLN A 96 -48.66 -65.24 33.23
C GLN A 96 -47.66 -64.29 33.91
N ALA A 97 -47.55 -64.32 35.24
CA ALA A 97 -46.57 -63.54 35.99
C ALA A 97 -45.11 -63.94 35.67
N ILE A 98 -44.83 -65.23 35.49
CA ILE A 98 -43.51 -65.72 35.05
C ILE A 98 -43.22 -65.28 33.60
N ALA A 99 -44.20 -65.33 32.71
CA ALA A 99 -44.06 -64.85 31.34
C ALA A 99 -43.79 -63.33 31.29
N ALA A 100 -44.52 -62.54 32.09
CA ALA A 100 -44.32 -61.10 32.20
C ALA A 100 -42.92 -60.73 32.71
N LYS A 101 -42.40 -61.43 33.74
CA LYS A 101 -41.01 -61.23 34.21
C LYS A 101 -39.98 -61.48 33.10
N ARG A 102 -40.09 -62.61 32.39
CA ARG A 102 -39.22 -62.95 31.25
C ARG A 102 -39.31 -61.95 30.08
N ILE A 103 -40.47 -61.33 29.87
CA ILE A 103 -40.64 -60.26 28.87
C ILE A 103 -39.96 -58.97 29.35
N ASN A 104 -40.15 -58.58 30.61
CA ASN A 104 -39.51 -57.39 31.19
C ASN A 104 -37.98 -57.50 31.22
N GLU A 105 -37.43 -58.68 31.52
CA GLU A 105 -36.00 -58.98 31.43
C GLU A 105 -35.45 -58.78 30.01
N LYS A 106 -36.18 -59.23 28.98
CA LYS A 106 -35.84 -59.00 27.57
C LYS A 106 -35.95 -57.52 27.18
N ILE A 107 -36.97 -56.81 27.65
CA ILE A 107 -37.14 -55.37 27.43
C ILE A 107 -35.95 -54.60 28.03
N ALA A 108 -35.55 -54.90 29.26
CA ALA A 108 -34.40 -54.28 29.91
C ALA A 108 -33.07 -54.54 29.17
N LEU A 109 -32.88 -55.75 28.63
CA LEU A 109 -31.73 -56.09 27.80
C LEU A 109 -31.72 -55.31 26.47
N LEU A 110 -32.87 -55.20 25.80
CA LEU A 110 -33.02 -54.43 24.56
C LEU A 110 -32.84 -52.92 24.79
N GLN A 111 -33.38 -52.38 25.88
CA GLN A 111 -33.17 -50.98 26.30
C GLN A 111 -31.69 -50.68 26.50
N ARG A 112 -30.95 -51.52 27.24
CA ARG A 112 -29.49 -51.38 27.40
C ARG A 112 -28.76 -51.40 26.05
N ARG A 113 -29.14 -52.31 25.13
CA ARG A 113 -28.55 -52.39 23.79
C ARG A 113 -28.84 -51.14 22.94
N ILE A 114 -30.05 -50.60 23.02
CA ILE A 114 -30.43 -49.34 22.37
C ILE A 114 -29.59 -48.18 22.93
N GLU A 115 -29.37 -48.14 24.23
CA GLU A 115 -28.56 -47.09 24.88
C GLU A 115 -27.09 -47.13 24.44
N PHE A 116 -26.48 -48.31 24.34
CA PHE A 116 -25.14 -48.46 23.78
C PHE A 116 -25.04 -48.02 22.31
N ILE A 117 -26.07 -48.32 21.50
CA ILE A 117 -26.11 -47.89 20.09
C ILE A 117 -26.25 -46.36 20.00
N ARG A 118 -27.10 -45.74 20.81
CA ARG A 118 -27.26 -44.28 20.89
C ARG A 118 -25.96 -43.58 21.28
N LEU A 119 -25.21 -44.14 22.24
CA LEU A 119 -23.93 -43.59 22.68
C LEU A 119 -22.87 -43.68 21.57
N ALA A 120 -22.84 -44.79 20.83
CA ALA A 120 -21.98 -44.96 19.66
C ALA A 120 -22.35 -43.95 18.55
N GLU A 121 -23.62 -43.85 18.19
CA GLU A 121 -24.12 -42.85 17.22
C GLU A 121 -23.78 -41.42 17.64
N GLN A 122 -23.83 -41.09 18.94
CA GLN A 122 -23.46 -39.77 19.44
C GLN A 122 -21.95 -39.50 19.26
N GLY A 123 -21.10 -40.50 19.52
CA GLY A 123 -19.66 -40.42 19.25
C GLY A 123 -19.33 -40.27 17.76
N ASP A 124 -19.98 -41.04 16.90
CA ASP A 124 -19.82 -40.95 15.45
C ASP A 124 -20.31 -39.59 14.91
N ARG A 125 -21.45 -39.07 15.39
CA ARG A 125 -21.93 -37.72 15.04
C ARG A 125 -20.95 -36.63 15.47
N ALA A 126 -20.35 -36.73 16.67
CA ALA A 126 -19.32 -35.79 17.12
C ALA A 126 -18.07 -35.85 16.23
N ARG A 127 -17.62 -37.06 15.87
CA ARG A 127 -16.50 -37.26 14.93
C ARG A 127 -16.80 -36.70 13.53
N CYS A 128 -18.03 -36.88 13.03
CA CYS A 128 -18.46 -36.29 11.76
C CYS A 128 -18.54 -34.77 11.80
N ALA A 129 -18.91 -34.17 12.94
CA ALA A 129 -18.90 -32.71 13.11
C ALA A 129 -17.46 -32.15 13.10
N GLU A 130 -16.54 -32.81 13.81
CA GLU A 130 -15.12 -32.43 13.83
C GLU A 130 -14.47 -32.57 12.44
N LEU A 131 -14.71 -33.69 11.73
CA LEU A 131 -14.22 -33.86 10.36
C LEU A 131 -14.77 -32.80 9.39
N ARG A 132 -16.03 -32.37 9.55
CA ARG A 132 -16.60 -31.26 8.77
C ARG A 132 -15.94 -29.91 9.09
N SER A 133 -15.62 -29.66 10.37
CA SER A 133 -14.87 -28.49 10.82
C SER A 133 -13.45 -28.46 10.20
N GLN A 134 -12.77 -29.61 10.16
CA GLN A 134 -11.45 -29.74 9.53
C GLN A 134 -11.50 -29.57 8.01
N ILE A 135 -12.50 -30.13 7.33
CA ILE A 135 -12.72 -29.94 5.89
C ILE A 135 -12.97 -28.45 5.58
N SER A 136 -13.89 -27.80 6.29
CA SER A 136 -14.22 -26.38 6.05
C SER A 136 -13.04 -25.43 6.28
N LYS A 137 -12.12 -25.77 7.21
CA LYS A 137 -10.84 -25.03 7.38
C LYS A 137 -9.92 -25.25 6.17
N ALA A 138 -9.70 -26.49 5.76
CA ALA A 138 -8.85 -26.81 4.61
C ALA A 138 -9.39 -26.23 3.29
N GLU A 139 -10.71 -26.13 3.13
CA GLU A 139 -11.37 -25.45 2.00
C GLU A 139 -11.10 -23.95 2.01
N ALA A 140 -11.18 -23.29 3.17
CA ALA A 140 -10.87 -21.86 3.30
C ALA A 140 -9.37 -21.57 3.11
N ASP A 141 -8.49 -22.40 3.69
CA ASP A 141 -7.04 -22.30 3.48
C ASP A 141 -6.68 -22.45 2.00
N LEU A 142 -7.30 -23.42 1.30
CA LEU A 142 -7.13 -23.62 -0.14
C LEU A 142 -7.61 -22.39 -0.95
N GLU A 143 -8.74 -21.78 -0.59
CA GLU A 143 -9.22 -20.58 -1.28
C GLU A 143 -8.24 -19.40 -1.12
N ILE A 144 -7.66 -19.22 0.08
CA ILE A 144 -6.62 -18.21 0.33
C ILE A 144 -5.39 -18.47 -0.54
N GLN A 145 -4.90 -19.72 -0.61
CA GLN A 145 -3.76 -20.09 -1.46
C GLN A 145 -4.04 -19.90 -2.96
N LEU A 146 -5.27 -20.15 -3.42
CA LEU A 146 -5.66 -19.91 -4.81
C LEU A 146 -5.68 -18.41 -5.16
N ARG A 147 -6.16 -17.55 -4.25
CA ARG A 147 -6.14 -16.09 -4.42
C ARG A 147 -4.71 -15.54 -4.47
N GLU A 148 -3.83 -16.01 -3.58
CA GLU A 148 -2.43 -15.58 -3.54
C GLU A 148 -1.63 -16.08 -4.76
N ASN A 149 -1.90 -17.31 -5.24
CA ASN A 149 -1.33 -17.81 -6.50
C ASN A 149 -1.78 -16.98 -7.71
N GLY A 150 -3.04 -16.53 -7.73
CA GLY A 150 -3.53 -15.54 -8.71
C GLY A 150 -2.74 -14.23 -8.66
N ARG A 151 -2.59 -13.65 -7.46
CA ARG A 151 -1.82 -12.41 -7.25
C ARG A 151 -0.37 -12.54 -7.73
N LEU A 152 0.28 -13.67 -7.44
CA LEU A 152 1.65 -13.97 -7.88
C LEU A 152 1.75 -14.23 -9.39
N ALA A 153 0.70 -14.75 -10.02
CA ALA A 153 0.64 -14.91 -11.48
C ALA A 153 0.51 -13.56 -12.19
N ASP A 154 -0.32 -12.65 -11.67
CA ASP A 154 -0.45 -11.28 -12.18
C ASP A 154 0.84 -10.47 -11.99
N GLU A 155 1.47 -10.56 -10.81
CA GLU A 155 2.78 -9.94 -10.52
C GLU A 155 3.86 -10.47 -11.48
N ARG A 156 3.93 -11.79 -11.71
CA ARG A 156 4.84 -12.41 -12.68
C ARG A 156 4.54 -11.96 -14.12
N ALA A 157 3.27 -11.81 -14.49
CA ALA A 157 2.89 -11.31 -15.82
C ALA A 157 3.33 -9.86 -16.01
N HIS A 158 3.17 -9.01 -14.99
CA HIS A 158 3.62 -7.62 -15.03
C HIS A 158 5.15 -7.51 -15.14
N LEU A 159 5.90 -8.25 -14.32
CA LEU A 159 7.37 -8.31 -14.41
C LEU A 159 7.85 -8.86 -15.76
N SER A 160 7.15 -9.85 -16.33
CA SER A 160 7.46 -10.37 -17.66
C SER A 160 7.22 -9.33 -18.77
N ALA A 161 6.21 -8.46 -18.64
CA ALA A 161 5.95 -7.37 -19.56
C ALA A 161 6.98 -6.23 -19.40
N GLN A 162 7.37 -5.87 -18.17
CA GLN A 162 8.46 -4.92 -17.92
C GLN A 162 9.77 -5.40 -18.54
N ASN A 163 10.15 -6.66 -18.32
CA ASN A 163 11.36 -7.25 -18.93
C ASN A 163 11.30 -7.23 -20.46
N ALA A 164 10.15 -7.55 -21.07
CA ALA A 164 9.98 -7.48 -22.52
C ALA A 164 10.14 -6.05 -23.07
N ASN A 165 9.66 -5.04 -22.35
CA ASN A 165 9.87 -3.64 -22.71
C ASN A 165 11.35 -3.24 -22.59
N LEU A 166 12.04 -3.62 -21.50
CA LEU A 166 13.46 -3.35 -21.30
C LEU A 166 14.34 -4.00 -22.37
N TYR A 167 14.04 -5.23 -22.79
CA TYR A 167 14.71 -5.84 -23.95
C TYR A 167 14.41 -5.06 -25.24
N GLY A 168 13.16 -4.63 -25.45
CA GLY A 168 12.80 -3.78 -26.59
C GLY A 168 13.48 -2.41 -26.61
N GLU A 169 13.85 -1.86 -25.46
CA GLU A 169 14.64 -0.61 -25.34
C GLU A 169 16.13 -0.87 -25.55
N TYR A 170 16.66 -1.99 -25.04
CA TYR A 170 18.03 -2.44 -25.27
C TYR A 170 18.34 -2.62 -26.76
N GLU A 171 17.47 -3.30 -27.52
CA GLU A 171 17.64 -3.46 -28.97
C GLU A 171 17.60 -2.11 -29.71
N ARG A 172 16.70 -1.18 -29.35
CA ARG A 172 16.65 0.18 -29.95
C ARG A 172 17.93 0.98 -29.71
N ILE A 173 18.54 0.83 -28.54
CA ILE A 173 19.81 1.48 -28.20
C ILE A 173 20.96 0.86 -29.02
N TRP A 174 20.94 -0.44 -29.28
CA TRP A 174 21.89 -1.07 -30.20
C TRP A 174 21.70 -0.62 -31.66
N ASP A 175 20.46 -0.57 -32.16
CA ASP A 175 20.15 0.02 -33.47
C ASP A 175 20.67 1.47 -33.58
N GLU A 176 20.64 2.24 -32.49
CA GLU A 176 21.15 3.62 -32.44
C GLU A 176 22.67 3.69 -32.43
N ILE A 177 23.32 2.85 -31.62
CA ILE A 177 24.78 2.70 -31.60
C ILE A 177 25.31 2.29 -32.98
N ASP A 178 24.62 1.37 -33.68
CA ASP A 178 25.04 0.91 -35.01
C ASP A 178 24.74 1.93 -36.12
N ARG A 179 23.67 2.74 -36.01
CA ARG A 179 23.50 3.94 -36.85
C ARG A 179 24.68 4.91 -36.70
N VAL A 180 25.02 5.28 -35.46
CA VAL A 180 26.12 6.23 -35.18
C VAL A 180 27.49 5.68 -35.60
N ARG A 181 27.72 4.36 -35.48
CA ARG A 181 28.92 3.70 -36.01
C ARG A 181 29.01 3.78 -37.54
N LEU A 182 27.89 3.63 -38.25
CA LEU A 182 27.83 3.73 -39.70
C LEU A 182 28.06 5.17 -40.17
N GLU A 183 27.42 6.16 -39.52
CA GLU A 183 27.66 7.58 -39.78
C GLU A 183 29.13 7.96 -39.55
N LEU A 184 29.75 7.49 -38.45
CA LEU A 184 31.17 7.70 -38.17
C LEU A 184 32.06 7.12 -39.28
N ALA A 185 31.76 5.93 -39.80
CA ALA A 185 32.50 5.33 -40.91
C ALA A 185 32.34 6.13 -42.22
N GLU A 186 31.14 6.68 -42.51
CA GLU A 186 30.94 7.59 -43.64
C GLU A 186 31.74 8.90 -43.49
N PHE A 187 31.79 9.48 -42.29
CA PHE A 187 32.60 10.67 -42.03
C PHE A 187 34.11 10.38 -42.17
N GLN A 188 34.60 9.24 -41.67
CA GLN A 188 35.99 8.82 -41.82
C GLN A 188 36.37 8.62 -43.29
N ALA A 189 35.57 7.87 -44.07
CA ALA A 189 35.82 7.67 -45.51
C ALA A 189 35.78 9.01 -46.29
N ARG A 190 34.96 9.97 -45.85
CA ARG A 190 34.93 11.33 -46.41
C ARG A 190 36.16 12.14 -46.06
N GLU A 191 36.68 12.01 -44.83
CA GLU A 191 37.92 12.66 -44.40
C GLU A 191 39.14 12.10 -45.15
N GLU A 192 39.27 10.76 -45.27
CA GLU A 192 40.32 10.10 -46.05
C GLU A 192 40.34 10.59 -47.49
N ARG A 193 39.16 10.67 -48.14
CA ARG A 193 39.02 11.21 -49.49
C ARG A 193 39.50 12.65 -49.59
N LEU A 194 39.09 13.53 -48.66
CA LEU A 194 39.47 14.95 -48.68
C LEU A 194 40.96 15.15 -48.38
N ASN A 195 41.56 14.32 -47.53
CA ASN A 195 43.00 14.32 -47.27
C ASN A 195 43.79 13.85 -48.51
N ALA A 196 43.32 12.82 -49.23
CA ALA A 196 43.93 12.39 -50.49
C ALA A 196 43.81 13.46 -51.60
N GLU A 197 42.65 14.14 -51.70
CA GLU A 197 42.43 15.26 -52.63
C GLU A 197 43.35 16.44 -52.31
N LYS A 198 43.50 16.79 -51.02
CA LYS A 198 44.47 17.79 -50.53
C LYS A 198 45.91 17.42 -50.86
N GLU A 199 46.33 16.18 -50.61
CA GLU A 199 47.71 15.73 -50.88
C GLU A 199 48.01 15.73 -52.39
N PHE A 200 47.04 15.37 -53.23
CA PHE A 200 47.14 15.50 -54.68
C PHE A 200 47.31 16.97 -55.11
N LEU A 201 46.46 17.87 -54.62
CA LEU A 201 46.53 19.31 -54.94
C LEU A 201 47.84 19.94 -54.47
N MET A 202 48.36 19.57 -53.29
CA MET A 202 49.68 20.01 -52.83
C MET A 202 50.80 19.57 -53.78
N LYS A 203 50.81 18.30 -54.21
CA LYS A 203 51.82 17.80 -55.17
C LYS A 203 51.73 18.46 -56.55
N VAL A 204 50.52 18.80 -57.01
CA VAL A 204 50.33 19.58 -58.24
C VAL A 204 50.90 20.99 -58.05
N GLN A 205 50.58 21.68 -56.96
CA GLN A 205 51.05 23.04 -56.71
C GLN A 205 52.57 23.11 -56.48
N GLU A 206 53.16 22.14 -55.78
CA GLU A 206 54.62 21.98 -55.65
C GLU A 206 55.29 21.81 -57.02
N ARG A 207 54.66 21.06 -57.93
CA ARG A 207 55.14 20.85 -59.29
C ARG A 207 55.04 22.10 -60.15
N GLU A 208 53.92 22.82 -60.11
CA GLU A 208 53.73 24.10 -60.79
C GLU A 208 54.75 25.13 -60.32
N VAL A 209 54.96 25.25 -58.99
CA VAL A 209 55.96 26.17 -58.41
C VAL A 209 57.39 25.77 -58.83
N PHE A 210 57.72 24.48 -58.88
CA PHE A 210 59.01 24.01 -59.38
C PHE A 210 59.23 24.37 -60.86
N GLU A 211 58.22 24.18 -61.71
CA GLU A 211 58.32 24.50 -63.15
C GLU A 211 58.36 26.01 -63.41
N ILE A 212 57.60 26.82 -62.67
CA ILE A 212 57.69 28.30 -62.71
C ILE A 212 59.09 28.76 -62.27
N ASN A 213 59.65 28.20 -61.19
CA ASN A 213 60.99 28.57 -60.72
C ASN A 213 62.09 28.20 -61.73
N ASN A 214 61.96 27.06 -62.42
CA ASN A 214 62.89 26.68 -63.49
C ASN A 214 62.78 27.62 -64.70
N LEU A 215 61.57 27.97 -65.14
CA LEU A 215 61.34 28.93 -66.22
C LEU A 215 61.89 30.33 -65.87
N LEU A 216 61.76 30.76 -64.60
CA LEU A 216 62.38 32.00 -64.12
C LEU A 216 63.91 31.92 -64.15
N ALA A 217 64.51 30.80 -63.76
CA ALA A 217 65.95 30.60 -63.84
C ALA A 217 66.46 30.58 -65.30
N GLU A 218 65.78 29.90 -66.21
CA GLU A 218 66.10 29.90 -67.65
C GLU A 218 65.90 31.28 -68.30
N SER A 219 64.96 32.09 -67.79
CA SER A 219 64.74 33.46 -68.28
C SER A 219 65.82 34.47 -67.87
N SER A 220 66.80 34.07 -67.04
CA SER A 220 67.85 34.97 -66.51
C SER A 220 68.94 35.34 -67.52
N PHE A 221 68.55 35.96 -68.64
CA PHE A 221 69.44 36.87 -69.35
C PHE A 221 69.79 38.01 -68.38
N ASP A 222 70.98 37.96 -67.80
CA ASP A 222 71.41 38.89 -66.74
C ASP A 222 71.76 40.28 -67.31
N ALA A 223 70.71 41.01 -67.68
CA ALA A 223 70.78 42.40 -68.08
C ALA A 223 71.39 43.29 -66.99
N ARG A 224 71.39 42.86 -65.72
CA ARG A 224 71.91 43.64 -64.60
C ARG A 224 73.42 43.72 -64.65
N THR A 225 74.13 42.58 -64.72
CA THR A 225 75.59 42.62 -64.88
C THR A 225 76.04 43.16 -66.25
N PHE A 226 75.21 43.05 -67.29
CA PHE A 226 75.46 43.72 -68.57
C PHE A 226 75.45 45.26 -68.41
N PHE A 227 74.33 45.84 -67.93
CA PHE A 227 74.22 47.29 -67.78
C PHE A 227 75.13 47.88 -66.70
N GLU A 228 75.39 47.16 -65.60
CA GLU A 228 76.33 47.63 -64.56
C GLU A 228 77.76 47.81 -65.13
N ASN A 229 78.22 46.94 -66.04
CA ASN A 229 79.54 47.06 -66.67
C ASN A 229 79.64 48.24 -67.64
N ASP A 230 78.66 48.44 -68.52
CA ASP A 230 78.68 49.55 -69.48
C ASP A 230 78.48 50.91 -68.80
N ILE A 231 77.60 51.00 -67.79
CA ILE A 231 77.44 52.21 -66.97
C ILE A 231 78.73 52.52 -66.19
N ALA A 232 79.37 51.51 -65.59
CA ALA A 232 80.64 51.69 -64.90
C ALA A 232 81.79 52.07 -65.85
N LYS A 233 81.70 51.77 -67.14
CA LYS A 233 82.65 52.26 -68.16
C LYS A 233 82.38 53.73 -68.50
N ALA A 234 81.15 54.08 -68.88
CA ALA A 234 80.77 55.45 -69.21
C ALA A 234 81.06 56.44 -68.07
N ILE A 235 80.81 56.06 -66.80
CA ILE A 235 81.12 56.88 -65.63
C ILE A 235 82.63 57.14 -65.47
N ARG A 236 83.50 56.16 -65.81
CA ARG A 236 84.97 56.35 -65.76
C ARG A 236 85.44 57.31 -66.84
N ASP A 237 84.94 57.16 -68.06
CA ASP A 237 85.32 58.00 -69.20
C ASP A 237 84.90 59.46 -68.97
N ILE A 238 83.64 59.69 -68.55
CA ILE A 238 83.14 61.02 -68.13
C ILE A 238 84.00 61.60 -67.01
N LYS A 239 84.38 60.81 -66.00
CA LYS A 239 85.17 61.30 -64.86
C LYS A 239 86.55 61.79 -65.30
N LEU A 240 87.20 61.11 -66.25
CA LEU A 240 88.49 61.53 -66.80
C LEU A 240 88.38 62.87 -67.53
N GLU A 241 87.37 63.07 -68.37
CA GLU A 241 87.12 64.36 -69.04
C GLU A 241 86.84 65.50 -68.05
N TYR A 242 86.06 65.23 -66.99
CA TYR A 242 85.81 66.20 -65.93
C TYR A 242 87.09 66.53 -65.13
N GLU A 243 87.95 65.56 -64.85
CA GLU A 243 89.24 65.80 -64.17
C GLU A 243 90.21 66.61 -65.07
N GLU A 244 90.25 66.35 -66.37
CA GLU A 244 90.99 67.11 -67.39
C GLU A 244 90.50 68.58 -67.44
N SER A 245 89.19 68.77 -67.57
CA SER A 245 88.53 70.07 -67.59
C SER A 245 88.74 70.84 -66.28
N HIS A 246 88.56 70.20 -65.12
CA HIS A 246 88.83 70.82 -63.81
C HIS A 246 90.30 71.18 -63.61
N ARG A 247 91.26 70.44 -64.18
CA ARG A 247 92.69 70.80 -64.17
C ARG A 247 92.93 72.12 -64.92
N MET A 248 92.32 72.24 -66.10
CA MET A 248 92.39 73.44 -66.94
C MET A 248 91.69 74.66 -66.29
N VAL A 249 90.50 74.46 -65.70
CA VAL A 249 89.77 75.48 -64.95
C VAL A 249 90.56 75.91 -63.72
N ARG A 250 91.09 74.97 -62.93
CA ARG A 250 91.88 75.26 -61.71
C ARG A 250 93.10 76.13 -62.01
N SER A 251 93.78 75.93 -63.15
CA SER A 251 94.88 76.78 -63.61
C SER A 251 94.44 78.22 -63.94
N LYS A 252 93.32 78.41 -64.64
CA LYS A 252 92.75 79.74 -64.91
C LYS A 252 92.28 80.42 -63.61
N VAL A 253 91.72 79.61 -62.71
CA VAL A 253 91.13 80.05 -61.44
C VAL A 253 92.18 80.41 -60.38
N THR A 254 93.37 79.79 -60.35
CA THR A 254 94.45 80.23 -59.44
C THR A 254 95.03 81.59 -59.85
N GLY A 255 95.15 81.86 -61.16
CA GLY A 255 95.49 83.19 -61.68
C GLY A 255 94.43 84.23 -61.32
N TYR A 256 93.15 83.93 -61.61
CA TYR A 256 92.02 84.79 -61.25
C TYR A 256 91.90 85.03 -59.74
N TYR A 257 92.19 84.04 -58.88
CA TYR A 257 92.14 84.24 -57.43
C TYR A 257 93.32 85.03 -56.87
N HIS A 258 94.50 85.05 -57.49
CA HIS A 258 95.53 86.03 -57.11
C HIS A 258 95.00 87.45 -57.33
N GLN A 259 94.44 87.71 -58.51
CA GLN A 259 93.84 89.00 -58.86
C GLN A 259 92.63 89.35 -57.98
N LYS A 260 91.79 88.36 -57.61
CA LYS A 260 90.63 88.55 -56.74
C LYS A 260 90.94 88.63 -55.25
N VAL A 261 92.08 88.14 -54.74
CA VAL A 261 92.40 88.26 -53.30
C VAL A 261 92.60 89.74 -52.90
N ASP A 262 93.25 90.54 -53.76
CA ASP A 262 93.40 91.99 -53.56
C ASP A 262 92.07 92.76 -53.63
N GLU A 263 91.06 92.22 -54.31
CA GLU A 263 89.70 92.77 -54.33
C GLU A 263 88.84 92.25 -53.17
N MET A 264 88.96 90.98 -52.81
CA MET A 264 88.19 90.35 -51.72
C MET A 264 88.57 90.90 -50.34
N ARG A 265 89.80 91.40 -50.17
CA ARG A 265 90.19 92.17 -48.98
C ARG A 265 89.34 93.45 -48.79
N ARG A 266 88.68 93.94 -49.84
CA ARG A 266 87.75 95.09 -49.82
C ARG A 266 86.26 94.70 -49.74
N MET A 267 85.94 93.40 -49.73
CA MET A 267 84.54 92.90 -49.83
C MET A 267 84.10 92.04 -48.63
N ALA A 268 85.02 91.65 -47.74
CA ALA A 268 84.77 90.66 -46.68
C ALA A 268 83.93 91.16 -45.49
N GLU A 269 83.51 92.43 -45.47
CA GLU A 269 82.55 92.97 -44.48
C GLU A 269 81.11 92.52 -44.77
N ALA A 270 80.79 92.11 -46.00
CA ALA A 270 79.44 91.72 -46.45
C ALA A 270 78.99 90.30 -46.00
N LYS A 271 79.48 89.79 -44.87
CA LYS A 271 79.55 88.34 -44.60
C LYS A 271 78.32 87.68 -43.94
N ASN A 272 77.28 88.45 -43.61
CA ASN A 272 76.21 88.01 -42.68
C ASN A 272 74.87 87.59 -43.34
N ALA A 273 74.79 87.49 -44.66
CA ALA A 273 73.49 87.38 -45.36
C ALA A 273 72.91 85.95 -45.52
N ASP A 274 73.74 84.92 -45.75
CA ASP A 274 73.23 83.63 -46.27
C ASP A 274 72.83 82.60 -45.20
N GLU A 275 73.22 82.75 -43.93
CA GLU A 275 72.92 81.76 -42.87
C GLU A 275 71.40 81.57 -42.64
N ILE A 276 70.61 82.64 -42.88
CA ILE A 276 69.16 82.66 -42.65
C ILE A 276 68.42 81.68 -43.58
N LYS A 277 68.88 81.48 -44.82
CA LYS A 277 68.18 80.63 -45.81
C LYS A 277 68.13 79.16 -45.42
N HIS A 278 69.09 78.66 -44.63
CA HIS A 278 69.20 77.23 -44.34
C HIS A 278 68.10 76.71 -43.40
N ARG A 279 67.62 77.54 -42.46
CA ARG A 279 66.66 77.11 -41.43
C ARG A 279 65.23 76.91 -41.98
N LEU A 280 64.80 77.73 -42.94
CA LEU A 280 63.46 77.65 -43.52
C LEU A 280 63.22 76.33 -44.28
N GLY A 281 64.25 75.77 -44.92
CA GLY A 281 64.15 74.53 -45.70
C GLY A 281 64.00 73.24 -44.87
N GLN A 282 64.14 73.31 -43.54
CA GLN A 282 63.93 72.17 -42.64
C GLN A 282 62.49 72.10 -42.12
N ILE A 283 61.87 73.24 -41.82
CA ILE A 283 60.51 73.34 -41.26
C ILE A 283 59.47 72.71 -42.20
N SER A 284 59.53 73.07 -43.50
CA SER A 284 58.61 72.58 -44.54
C SER A 284 58.57 71.04 -44.69
N LYS A 285 59.61 70.33 -44.25
CA LYS A 285 59.68 68.85 -44.29
C LYS A 285 59.05 68.16 -43.08
N MET A 286 58.87 68.89 -41.97
CA MET A 286 58.17 68.39 -40.79
C MET A 286 56.66 68.56 -40.92
N GLU A 287 56.21 69.59 -41.64
CA GLU A 287 54.78 69.85 -41.89
C GLU A 287 54.14 68.77 -42.77
N THR A 288 54.89 68.20 -43.72
CA THR A 288 54.41 67.14 -44.64
C THR A 288 54.14 65.83 -43.89
N THR A 289 55.08 65.37 -43.05
CA THR A 289 54.95 64.10 -42.33
C THR A 289 53.86 64.12 -41.26
N ILE A 290 53.55 65.31 -40.71
CA ILE A 290 52.40 65.52 -39.80
C ILE A 290 51.06 65.42 -40.55
N GLY A 291 51.02 65.70 -41.85
CA GLY A 291 49.84 65.50 -42.70
C GLY A 291 49.50 64.02 -42.89
N ASP A 292 50.47 63.23 -43.34
CA ASP A 292 50.29 61.80 -43.67
C ASP A 292 49.84 60.96 -42.46
N LEU A 293 50.31 61.30 -41.26
CA LEU A 293 49.92 60.62 -40.02
C LEU A 293 48.45 60.92 -39.64
N LYS A 294 47.98 62.15 -39.85
CA LYS A 294 46.57 62.52 -39.58
C LYS A 294 45.60 61.86 -40.56
N GLN A 295 46.00 61.61 -41.80
CA GLN A 295 45.15 60.94 -42.79
C GLN A 295 44.94 59.45 -42.46
N LYS A 296 45.86 58.82 -41.72
CA LYS A 296 45.75 57.41 -41.29
C LYS A 296 44.93 57.19 -40.01
N PHE A 297 44.72 58.23 -39.20
CA PHE A 297 43.96 58.12 -37.95
C PHE A 297 42.44 58.07 -38.18
N ARG A 298 41.90 58.93 -39.06
CA ARG A 298 40.45 59.04 -39.34
C ARG A 298 39.70 57.70 -39.51
N PRO A 299 40.11 56.74 -40.38
CA PRO A 299 39.34 55.51 -40.56
C PRO A 299 39.31 54.60 -39.32
N LEU A 300 40.18 54.81 -38.34
CA LEU A 300 40.12 54.15 -37.03
C LEU A 300 39.16 54.89 -36.08
N GLU A 301 39.20 56.22 -36.09
CA GLU A 301 38.28 57.09 -35.33
C GLU A 301 36.81 56.88 -35.77
N ASP A 302 36.55 56.88 -37.08
CA ASP A 302 35.23 56.62 -37.68
C ASP A 302 34.69 55.22 -37.31
N ARG A 303 35.57 54.20 -37.28
CA ARG A 303 35.21 52.83 -36.88
C ARG A 303 34.93 52.72 -35.38
N ASN A 304 35.67 53.45 -34.55
CA ASN A 304 35.45 53.48 -33.11
C ASN A 304 34.09 54.12 -32.77
N HIS A 305 33.77 55.25 -33.40
CA HIS A 305 32.46 55.90 -33.27
C HIS A 305 31.27 55.08 -33.81
N LEU A 306 31.50 54.10 -34.69
CA LEU A 306 30.47 53.15 -35.11
C LEU A 306 30.19 52.10 -34.01
N LEU A 307 31.26 51.49 -33.47
CA LEU A 307 31.17 50.52 -32.38
C LEU A 307 30.57 51.14 -31.10
N GLU A 308 30.91 52.39 -30.79
CA GLU A 308 30.29 53.15 -29.70
C GLU A 308 28.78 53.32 -29.90
N LYS A 309 28.30 53.51 -31.13
CA LYS A 309 26.84 53.61 -31.41
C LYS A 309 26.15 52.27 -31.26
N GLU A 310 26.73 51.18 -31.75
CA GLU A 310 26.19 49.82 -31.59
C GLU A 310 26.12 49.43 -30.10
N TYR A 311 27.17 49.71 -29.33
CA TYR A 311 27.19 49.51 -27.88
C TYR A 311 26.10 50.30 -27.17
N ASN A 312 25.96 51.60 -27.46
CA ASN A 312 24.90 52.43 -26.88
C ASN A 312 23.49 51.99 -27.31
N GLN A 313 23.30 51.43 -28.51
CA GLN A 313 22.01 50.89 -28.94
C GLN A 313 21.65 49.62 -28.18
N LEU A 314 22.59 48.67 -28.02
CA LEU A 314 22.41 47.46 -27.23
C LEU A 314 22.11 47.78 -25.75
N GLN A 315 22.88 48.70 -25.15
CA GLN A 315 22.69 49.10 -23.75
C GLN A 315 21.33 49.78 -23.52
N ASN A 316 20.85 50.58 -24.48
CA ASN A 316 19.49 51.13 -24.44
C ASN A 316 18.41 50.07 -24.67
N SER A 317 18.64 49.03 -25.47
CA SER A 317 17.68 47.92 -25.62
C SER A 317 17.51 47.16 -24.31
N ILE A 318 18.62 46.72 -23.71
CA ILE A 318 18.62 46.02 -22.41
C ILE A 318 17.85 46.81 -21.37
N LYS A 319 18.17 48.11 -21.22
CA LYS A 319 17.48 48.98 -20.27
C LYS A 319 15.98 49.14 -20.55
N ASN A 320 15.58 49.26 -21.82
CA ASN A 320 14.16 49.33 -22.18
C ASN A 320 13.41 48.04 -21.82
N ASP A 321 14.08 46.89 -21.89
CA ASP A 321 13.49 45.60 -21.53
C ASP A 321 13.47 45.38 -20.00
N GLU A 322 14.52 45.78 -19.27
CA GLU A 322 14.51 45.88 -17.79
C GLU A 322 13.35 46.75 -17.30
N ASP A 323 13.19 47.97 -17.86
CA ASP A 323 12.08 48.87 -17.56
C ASP A 323 10.72 48.24 -17.90
N ARG A 324 10.61 47.36 -18.91
CA ARG A 324 9.37 46.62 -19.24
C ARG A 324 9.08 45.54 -18.20
N TYR A 325 10.08 44.71 -17.86
CA TYR A 325 9.93 43.63 -16.88
C TYR A 325 9.56 44.19 -15.50
N GLU A 326 10.17 45.29 -15.05
CA GLU A 326 9.77 45.93 -13.81
C GLU A 326 8.34 46.50 -13.86
N ARG A 327 7.89 47.05 -14.99
CA ARG A 327 6.51 47.55 -15.14
C ARG A 327 5.49 46.42 -15.08
N GLU A 328 5.72 45.32 -15.78
CA GLU A 328 4.83 44.15 -15.70
C GLU A 328 4.85 43.52 -14.30
N LYS A 329 6.02 43.43 -13.65
CA LYS A 329 6.12 42.98 -12.25
C LYS A 329 5.29 43.86 -11.32
N ARG A 330 5.47 45.19 -11.34
CA ARG A 330 4.66 46.14 -10.57
C ARG A 330 3.17 46.00 -10.87
N ARG A 331 2.79 45.75 -12.13
CA ARG A 331 1.39 45.52 -12.52
C ARG A 331 0.82 44.25 -11.89
N ARG A 332 1.56 43.13 -11.90
CA ARG A 332 1.17 41.89 -11.21
C ARG A 332 1.10 42.06 -9.69
N ASP A 333 2.05 42.76 -9.10
CA ASP A 333 2.04 43.08 -7.66
C ASP A 333 0.81 43.94 -7.28
N GLU A 334 0.37 44.83 -8.18
CA GLU A 334 -0.84 45.65 -8.03
C GLU A 334 -2.12 44.82 -8.22
N GLU A 335 -2.19 43.98 -9.26
CA GLU A 335 -3.28 43.01 -9.47
C GLU A 335 -3.47 42.10 -8.23
N TYR A 336 -2.37 41.57 -7.68
CA TYR A 336 -2.40 40.71 -6.50
C TYR A 336 -2.86 41.45 -5.23
N ARG A 337 -2.37 42.68 -5.00
CA ARG A 337 -2.81 43.50 -3.85
C ARG A 337 -4.29 43.90 -3.97
N ASN A 338 -4.77 44.22 -5.17
CA ASN A 338 -6.19 44.50 -5.38
C ASN A 338 -7.06 43.26 -5.19
N ALA A 339 -6.64 42.09 -5.68
CA ALA A 339 -7.34 40.82 -5.42
C ALA A 339 -7.40 40.50 -3.92
N LEU A 340 -6.28 40.67 -3.19
CA LEU A 340 -6.23 40.47 -1.74
C LEU A 340 -7.18 41.42 -0.99
N ALA A 341 -7.22 42.70 -1.39
CA ALA A 341 -8.15 43.69 -0.82
C ALA A 341 -9.62 43.35 -1.13
N MET A 342 -9.93 42.83 -2.33
CA MET A 342 -11.26 42.33 -2.67
C MET A 342 -11.66 41.13 -1.80
N TYR A 343 -10.77 40.14 -1.62
CA TYR A 343 -11.03 39.00 -0.72
C TYR A 343 -11.26 39.43 0.74
N GLN A 344 -10.43 40.34 1.26
CA GLN A 344 -10.61 40.88 2.62
C GLN A 344 -11.95 41.63 2.77
N ARG A 345 -12.32 42.43 1.77
CA ARG A 345 -13.62 43.12 1.73
C ARG A 345 -14.79 42.13 1.70
N LEU A 346 -14.68 41.07 0.89
CA LEU A 346 -15.74 40.05 0.77
C LEU A 346 -15.91 39.26 2.07
N LEU A 347 -14.82 39.00 2.82
CA LEU A 347 -14.90 38.47 4.19
C LEU A 347 -15.65 39.41 5.15
N VAL A 348 -15.37 40.72 5.09
CA VAL A 348 -16.06 41.72 5.95
C VAL A 348 -17.53 41.85 5.57
N GLU A 349 -17.87 41.86 4.28
CA GLU A 349 -19.25 41.88 3.81
C GLU A 349 -19.99 40.59 4.22
N GLN A 350 -19.38 39.41 4.07
CA GLN A 350 -19.96 38.16 4.57
C GLN A 350 -20.13 38.15 6.10
N GLY A 351 -19.16 38.67 6.86
CA GLY A 351 -19.28 38.84 8.31
C GLY A 351 -20.44 39.76 8.70
N SER A 352 -20.61 40.89 8.00
CA SER A 352 -21.75 41.78 8.24
C SER A 352 -23.09 41.10 7.89
N MET A 353 -23.13 40.25 6.86
CA MET A 353 -24.33 39.47 6.52
C MET A 353 -24.65 38.42 7.58
N THR A 354 -23.66 37.78 8.22
CA THR A 354 -23.91 36.86 9.34
C THR A 354 -24.32 37.61 10.61
N GLU A 355 -23.75 38.78 10.90
CA GLU A 355 -24.23 39.66 11.99
C GLU A 355 -25.67 40.13 11.79
N ILE A 356 -26.05 40.51 10.56
CA ILE A 356 -27.45 40.85 10.21
C ILE A 356 -28.36 39.62 10.38
N SER A 357 -27.93 38.44 9.92
CA SER A 357 -28.70 37.19 10.07
C SER A 357 -28.92 36.81 11.55
N ILE A 358 -27.90 37.01 12.39
CA ILE A 358 -27.97 36.79 13.84
C ILE A 358 -28.90 37.81 14.50
N LEU A 359 -28.85 39.08 14.10
CA LEU A 359 -29.78 40.11 14.56
C LEU A 359 -31.23 39.80 14.17
N GLU A 360 -31.47 39.30 12.96
CA GLU A 360 -32.80 38.91 12.50
C GLU A 360 -33.33 37.70 13.30
N LEU A 361 -32.49 36.68 13.53
CA LEU A 361 -32.81 35.56 14.41
C LEU A 361 -33.10 35.99 15.86
N GLU A 362 -32.40 36.98 16.39
CA GLU A 362 -32.64 37.52 17.74
C GLU A 362 -33.92 38.36 17.81
N ILE A 363 -34.29 39.06 16.73
CA ILE A 363 -35.60 39.71 16.58
C ILE A 363 -36.72 38.66 16.52
N TYR A 364 -36.55 37.57 15.76
CA TYR A 364 -37.49 36.46 15.74
C TYR A 364 -37.61 35.77 17.12
N ARG A 365 -36.49 35.53 17.82
CA ARG A 365 -36.48 35.04 19.21
C ARG A 365 -37.28 35.97 20.12
N LYS A 366 -37.05 37.28 20.06
CA LYS A 366 -37.79 38.28 20.85
C LYS A 366 -39.28 38.32 20.55
N MET A 367 -39.67 38.09 19.30
CA MET A 367 -41.08 38.02 18.90
C MET A 367 -41.75 36.72 19.39
N ILE A 368 -41.03 35.59 19.34
CA ILE A 368 -41.49 34.31 19.91
C ILE A 368 -41.61 34.40 21.44
N GLU A 369 -40.63 34.98 22.14
CA GLU A 369 -40.70 35.29 23.58
C GLU A 369 -41.92 36.16 23.96
N CYS A 370 -42.49 36.91 23.02
CA CYS A 370 -43.71 37.71 23.22
C CYS A 370 -44.99 36.91 22.94
N GLU A 371 -44.99 35.98 21.97
CA GLU A 371 -46.10 35.05 21.73
C GLU A 371 -46.19 33.94 22.80
N GLU A 372 -45.07 33.43 23.33
CA GLU A 372 -45.05 32.48 24.46
C GLU A 372 -45.71 33.10 25.71
N LYS A 373 -45.37 34.35 26.03
CA LYS A 373 -46.01 35.15 27.09
C LYS A 373 -47.50 35.41 26.85
N ARG A 374 -47.99 35.15 25.63
CA ARG A 374 -49.39 35.34 25.21
C ARG A 374 -50.20 34.05 25.23
N TRP A 375 -49.57 32.91 24.97
CA TRP A 375 -50.22 31.59 24.92
C TRP A 375 -50.00 30.70 26.16
N GLY A 376 -49.12 31.10 27.10
CA GLY A 376 -49.30 30.88 28.55
C GLY A 376 -48.69 29.59 29.15
N HIS A 377 -49.21 29.04 30.26
CA HIS A 377 -50.38 29.45 31.06
C HIS A 377 -50.36 28.77 32.46
N ARG A 378 -51.02 29.36 33.47
CA ARG A 378 -51.30 28.78 34.83
C ARG A 378 -50.09 28.65 35.79
N GLU A 379 -50.37 28.20 37.01
CA GLU A 379 -49.51 28.33 38.21
C GLU A 379 -48.45 27.24 38.38
N VAL A 380 -47.20 27.64 38.69
CA VAL A 380 -46.41 27.14 39.84
C VAL A 380 -45.59 28.33 40.39
N THR A 381 -45.24 28.34 41.67
CA THR A 381 -44.70 29.50 42.41
C THR A 381 -43.20 29.49 42.69
N LYS A 382 -42.59 30.69 42.58
CA LYS A 382 -41.52 31.27 43.44
C LYS A 382 -40.33 30.39 43.91
N LEU A 383 -39.11 30.75 43.48
CA LEU A 383 -37.98 31.35 44.24
C LEU A 383 -36.77 31.48 43.28
N HIS A 384 -36.04 32.61 43.23
CA HIS A 384 -34.75 32.87 43.92
C HIS A 384 -33.62 31.89 43.54
N GLU A 385 -32.37 32.32 43.31
CA GLU A 385 -31.74 33.64 43.48
C GLU A 385 -30.42 33.75 42.66
N SER A 386 -29.75 34.90 42.74
CA SER A 386 -28.29 35.07 42.65
C SER A 386 -27.53 34.84 41.33
N PHE A 387 -26.90 35.95 40.91
CA PHE A 387 -25.79 36.05 39.95
C PHE A 387 -24.75 34.92 40.03
N SER A 388 -24.23 34.50 38.86
CA SER A 388 -22.77 34.45 38.68
C SER A 388 -22.33 34.58 37.21
N GLN A 389 -21.08 35.02 37.09
CA GLN A 389 -20.25 35.31 35.91
C GLN A 389 -20.49 34.44 34.66
N ILE A 390 -20.68 35.09 33.49
CA ILE A 390 -20.33 34.50 32.19
C ILE A 390 -19.18 35.32 31.59
N THR A 391 -17.97 34.77 31.70
CA THR A 391 -16.76 35.29 31.07
C THR A 391 -16.78 34.93 29.57
N LYS A 392 -16.28 35.83 28.71
CA LYS A 392 -16.25 35.61 27.26
C LYS A 392 -15.40 34.38 26.90
N HIS A 393 -15.99 33.40 26.20
CA HIS A 393 -15.25 32.46 25.37
C HIS A 393 -15.87 32.36 23.97
N ARG A 394 -15.01 32.06 22.98
CA ARG A 394 -15.40 31.93 21.57
C ARG A 394 -15.75 30.47 21.24
N THR A 395 -16.74 30.32 20.36
CA THR A 395 -16.94 29.25 19.37
C THR A 395 -15.97 28.06 19.35
N TYR A 396 -16.53 26.85 19.40
CA TYR A 396 -16.17 25.73 18.52
C TYR A 396 -17.44 24.90 18.23
N GLU A 397 -17.52 24.28 17.05
CA GLU A 397 -18.55 23.29 16.70
C GLU A 397 -18.04 21.88 17.04
N GLY A 398 -18.92 20.98 17.52
CA GLY A 398 -18.56 19.59 17.85
C GLY A 398 -19.71 18.80 18.48
N ASP A 399 -19.84 17.51 18.12
CA ASP A 399 -20.96 16.63 18.49
C ASP A 399 -20.84 16.04 19.91
N ILE A 400 -21.19 16.87 20.90
CA ILE A 400 -21.21 16.50 22.32
C ILE A 400 -22.60 15.95 22.71
N ARG A 401 -22.66 14.83 23.46
CA ARG A 401 -23.90 14.24 23.97
C ARG A 401 -23.79 13.92 25.46
N ILE A 402 -24.90 14.07 26.19
CA ILE A 402 -24.98 13.69 27.61
C ILE A 402 -25.09 12.16 27.69
N ARG A 403 -24.19 11.51 28.44
CA ARG A 403 -24.24 10.06 28.66
C ARG A 403 -25.19 9.71 29.79
N ASP A 404 -25.09 10.42 30.91
CA ASP A 404 -25.99 10.24 32.06
C ASP A 404 -26.01 11.50 32.97
N CYS A 405 -26.98 11.58 33.88
CA CYS A 405 -27.18 12.70 34.79
C CYS A 405 -27.53 12.19 36.20
N ASP A 406 -26.92 12.78 37.24
CA ASP A 406 -27.26 12.45 38.64
C ASP A 406 -28.72 12.81 38.96
N GLU A 407 -29.37 12.05 39.85
CA GLU A 407 -30.81 12.13 40.14
C GLU A 407 -31.22 13.50 40.72
N ASN A 408 -30.27 14.27 41.26
CA ASN A 408 -30.46 15.64 41.78
C ASN A 408 -29.96 16.75 40.82
N GLY A 409 -29.50 16.39 39.62
CA GLY A 409 -29.21 17.32 38.52
C GLY A 409 -28.04 18.29 38.73
N HIS A 410 -27.22 18.12 39.77
CA HIS A 410 -26.08 19.02 40.05
C HIS A 410 -24.84 18.72 39.20
N HIS A 411 -24.71 17.49 38.70
CA HIS A 411 -23.58 17.03 37.90
C HIS A 411 -24.08 16.22 36.70
N VAL A 412 -23.54 16.52 35.51
CA VAL A 412 -23.87 15.85 34.24
C VAL A 412 -22.59 15.24 33.67
N VAL A 413 -22.62 13.96 33.31
CA VAL A 413 -21.47 13.30 32.68
C VAL A 413 -21.65 13.34 31.17
N VAL A 414 -20.82 14.13 30.51
CA VAL A 414 -20.93 14.45 29.08
C VAL A 414 -19.83 13.72 28.30
N GLU A 415 -20.20 13.20 27.13
CA GLU A 415 -19.39 12.38 26.24
C GLU A 415 -19.26 13.05 24.86
N ASN A 416 -18.08 13.01 24.25
CA ASN A 416 -17.93 13.34 22.84
C ASN A 416 -18.38 12.13 22.01
N ALA A 417 -19.41 12.32 21.19
CA ALA A 417 -19.98 11.28 20.33
C ALA A 417 -19.56 11.43 18.86
N GLY A 418 -18.67 12.38 18.55
CA GLY A 418 -18.17 12.66 17.21
C GLY A 418 -17.08 11.67 16.75
N THR A 419 -17.46 10.65 15.99
CA THR A 419 -16.52 9.74 15.32
C THR A 419 -15.87 10.39 14.09
N VAL A 420 -15.04 11.42 14.32
CA VAL A 420 -14.27 12.11 13.25
C VAL A 420 -12.86 12.55 13.69
N GLU A 421 -12.63 12.87 14.97
CA GLU A 421 -11.34 13.43 15.41
C GLU A 421 -10.15 12.47 15.21
N ALA A 422 -10.37 11.15 15.25
CA ALA A 422 -9.32 10.15 15.01
C ALA A 422 -8.78 10.21 13.58
N ASP A 423 -9.63 10.36 12.56
CA ASP A 423 -9.22 10.36 11.16
C ASP A 423 -8.64 11.72 10.73
N VAL A 424 -9.09 12.83 11.33
CA VAL A 424 -8.55 14.16 11.04
C VAL A 424 -7.19 14.37 11.74
N PHE A 425 -7.01 13.92 12.99
CA PHE A 425 -5.66 13.88 13.57
C PHE A 425 -4.78 12.82 12.89
N GLY A 426 -5.33 11.67 12.52
CA GLY A 426 -4.63 10.62 11.77
C GLY A 426 -4.05 11.16 10.46
N THR A 427 -4.91 11.67 9.56
CA THR A 427 -4.48 12.27 8.29
C THR A 427 -3.60 13.51 8.48
N ALA A 428 -3.76 14.31 9.54
CA ALA A 428 -2.83 15.39 9.87
C ALA A 428 -1.45 14.86 10.33
N THR A 429 -1.39 13.74 11.06
CA THR A 429 -0.13 13.08 11.42
C THR A 429 0.52 12.35 10.23
N GLU A 430 -0.26 11.81 9.29
CA GLU A 430 0.25 11.25 8.03
C GLU A 430 0.75 12.34 7.07
N LEU A 431 0.09 13.50 7.02
CA LEU A 431 0.58 14.68 6.30
C LEU A 431 1.83 15.29 6.95
N LEU A 432 1.94 15.28 8.29
CA LEU A 432 3.17 15.67 8.98
C LEU A 432 4.29 14.63 8.83
N GLY A 433 3.95 13.34 8.78
CA GLY A 433 4.89 12.25 8.52
C GLY A 433 5.45 12.31 7.10
N THR A 434 4.59 12.35 6.09
CA THR A 434 5.03 12.51 4.69
C THR A 434 5.77 13.83 4.44
N LEU A 435 5.42 14.92 5.14
CA LEU A 435 6.21 16.15 5.10
C LEU A 435 7.58 15.98 5.77
N ALA A 436 7.68 15.23 6.87
CA ALA A 436 8.96 14.88 7.49
C ALA A 436 9.81 13.96 6.60
N ASP A 437 9.21 13.02 5.87
CA ASP A 437 9.90 12.16 4.89
C ASP A 437 10.39 12.97 3.68
N VAL A 438 9.62 13.97 3.23
CA VAL A 438 10.04 14.94 2.20
C VAL A 438 11.20 15.81 2.70
N PHE A 439 11.21 16.22 3.97
CA PHE A 439 12.37 16.91 4.56
C PHE A 439 13.57 15.97 4.75
N GLY A 440 13.34 14.71 5.14
CA GLY A 440 14.38 13.69 5.30
C GLY A 440 15.09 13.40 3.98
N THR A 441 14.32 13.06 2.93
CA THR A 441 14.86 12.87 1.58
C THR A 441 15.52 14.13 1.04
N ALA A 442 15.02 15.34 1.34
CA ALA A 442 15.72 16.59 1.01
C ALA A 442 17.07 16.75 1.75
N THR A 443 17.18 16.30 3.01
CA THR A 443 18.47 16.27 3.72
C THR A 443 19.43 15.20 3.21
N GLU A 444 18.95 14.05 2.74
CA GLU A 444 19.77 13.04 2.06
C GLU A 444 20.26 13.53 0.68
N LEU A 445 19.43 14.28 -0.05
CA LEU A 445 19.80 14.93 -1.31
C LEU A 445 20.83 16.05 -1.09
N LEU A 446 20.77 16.76 0.05
CA LEU A 446 21.80 17.69 0.48
C LEU A 446 23.11 16.98 0.89
N GLY A 447 23.00 15.85 1.61
CA GLY A 447 24.15 15.02 2.01
C GLY A 447 24.92 14.48 0.81
N THR A 448 24.22 13.82 -0.11
CA THR A 448 24.81 13.32 -1.37
C THR A 448 25.36 14.45 -2.24
N LEU A 449 24.76 15.64 -2.25
CA LEU A 449 25.33 16.83 -2.89
C LEU A 449 26.63 17.28 -2.21
N THR A 450 26.72 17.26 -0.88
CA THR A 450 27.98 17.53 -0.16
C THR A 450 29.05 16.47 -0.40
N ASP A 451 28.69 15.20 -0.57
CA ASP A 451 29.64 14.13 -0.93
C ASP A 451 30.16 14.28 -2.38
N VAL A 452 29.31 14.72 -3.30
CA VAL A 452 29.71 15.09 -4.67
C VAL A 452 30.65 16.32 -4.67
N PHE A 453 30.41 17.31 -3.81
CA PHE A 453 31.38 18.40 -3.63
C PHE A 453 32.68 17.95 -2.95
N GLY A 454 32.62 17.03 -1.98
CA GLY A 454 33.78 16.44 -1.32
C GLY A 454 34.69 15.71 -2.32
N THR A 455 34.13 14.76 -3.08
CA THR A 455 34.84 14.04 -4.15
C THR A 455 35.36 14.96 -5.25
N ALA A 456 34.66 16.06 -5.58
CA ALA A 456 35.18 17.09 -6.47
C ALA A 456 36.38 17.85 -5.87
N THR A 457 36.41 18.11 -4.56
CA THR A 457 37.59 18.69 -3.90
C THR A 457 38.77 17.72 -3.78
N GLU A 458 38.52 16.42 -3.60
CA GLU A 458 39.57 15.40 -3.64
C GLU A 458 40.18 15.26 -5.05
N LEU A 459 39.33 15.30 -6.10
CA LEU A 459 39.79 15.35 -7.50
C LEU A 459 40.64 16.61 -7.79
N LEU A 460 40.25 17.78 -7.26
CA LEU A 460 41.07 18.99 -7.37
C LEU A 460 42.40 18.88 -6.59
N GLY A 461 42.41 18.21 -5.44
CA GLY A 461 43.62 17.89 -4.69
C GLY A 461 44.58 17.00 -5.47
N THR A 462 44.11 15.85 -5.96
CA THR A 462 44.93 14.94 -6.78
C THR A 462 45.43 15.60 -8.07
N LEU A 463 44.64 16.49 -8.68
CA LEU A 463 45.08 17.28 -9.83
C LEU A 463 46.20 18.27 -9.46
N ALA A 464 46.13 18.90 -8.28
CA ALA A 464 47.20 19.75 -7.77
C ALA A 464 48.48 18.96 -7.47
N ASP A 465 48.39 17.73 -6.94
CA ASP A 465 49.54 16.84 -6.73
C ASP A 465 50.18 16.38 -8.07
N VAL A 466 49.35 16.15 -9.10
CA VAL A 466 49.83 15.89 -10.47
C VAL A 466 50.56 17.11 -11.06
N PHE A 467 50.08 18.34 -10.80
CA PHE A 467 50.83 19.55 -11.17
C PHE A 467 52.11 19.72 -10.34
N GLY A 468 52.09 19.40 -9.04
CA GLY A 468 53.27 19.42 -8.17
C GLY A 468 54.37 18.49 -8.67
N THR A 469 54.05 17.21 -8.89
CA THR A 469 54.98 16.22 -9.44
C THR A 469 55.45 16.58 -10.86
N ALA A 470 54.62 17.21 -11.69
CA ALA A 470 55.06 17.77 -12.98
C ALA A 470 56.07 18.93 -12.82
N THR A 471 55.92 19.79 -11.79
CA THR A 471 56.92 20.83 -11.50
C THR A 471 58.22 20.26 -10.91
N GLU A 472 58.17 19.18 -10.12
CA GLU A 472 59.38 18.47 -9.66
C GLU A 472 60.11 17.77 -10.81
N LEU A 473 59.37 17.19 -11.77
CA LEU A 473 59.95 16.65 -13.02
C LEU A 473 60.60 17.73 -13.88
N LEU A 474 60.02 18.94 -13.95
CA LEU A 474 60.64 20.08 -14.63
C LEU A 474 61.88 20.61 -13.88
N GLY A 475 61.86 20.62 -12.54
CA GLY A 475 63.00 21.00 -11.71
C GLY A 475 64.18 20.02 -11.86
N THR A 476 63.92 18.73 -11.72
CA THR A 476 64.95 17.69 -11.91
C THR A 476 65.47 17.65 -13.36
N LEU A 477 64.64 17.92 -14.36
CA LEU A 477 65.09 18.10 -15.74
C LEU A 477 66.00 19.33 -15.89
N ALA A 478 65.67 20.45 -15.25
CA ALA A 478 66.52 21.64 -15.22
C ALA A 478 67.88 21.38 -14.54
N ASP A 479 67.92 20.62 -13.45
CA ASP A 479 69.16 20.17 -12.80
C ASP A 479 69.99 19.23 -13.70
N VAL A 480 69.35 18.36 -14.49
CA VAL A 480 70.04 17.53 -15.50
C VAL A 480 70.65 18.39 -16.62
N PHE A 481 70.03 19.52 -16.99
CA PHE A 481 70.64 20.48 -17.92
C PHE A 481 71.74 21.34 -17.25
N GLY A 482 71.55 21.77 -16.01
CA GLY A 482 72.54 22.52 -15.22
C GLY A 482 73.81 21.71 -14.93
N THR A 483 73.67 20.43 -14.59
CA THR A 483 74.80 19.51 -14.41
C THR A 483 75.53 19.23 -15.73
N LYS A 484 74.82 19.11 -16.86
CA LYS A 484 75.46 19.07 -18.19
C LYS A 484 76.25 20.34 -18.51
N ALA A 485 75.73 21.52 -18.16
CA ALA A 485 76.45 22.79 -18.32
C ALA A 485 77.70 22.87 -17.42
N LEU A 486 77.62 22.39 -16.18
CA LEU A 486 78.77 22.26 -15.27
C LEU A 486 79.84 21.30 -15.81
N VAL A 487 79.44 20.13 -16.33
CA VAL A 487 80.38 19.18 -16.97
C VAL A 487 81.06 19.81 -18.20
N ALA A 488 80.30 20.53 -19.05
CA ALA A 488 80.87 21.24 -20.19
C ALA A 488 81.89 22.31 -19.76
N ASN A 489 81.61 23.07 -18.69
CA ASN A 489 82.53 24.06 -18.15
C ASN A 489 83.79 23.42 -17.52
N VAL A 490 83.66 22.29 -16.81
CA VAL A 490 84.81 21.54 -16.28
C VAL A 490 85.71 21.01 -17.40
N CYS A 491 85.13 20.53 -18.51
CA CYS A 491 85.91 20.16 -19.70
C CYS A 491 86.65 21.34 -20.33
N ASN A 492 86.09 22.55 -20.29
CA ASN A 492 86.69 23.75 -20.89
C ASN A 492 87.84 24.36 -20.05
N CYS A 493 87.94 24.01 -18.76
CA CYS A 493 88.94 24.54 -17.84
C CYS A 493 90.33 23.84 -17.90
N ARG A 494 90.53 22.84 -18.76
CA ARG A 494 91.80 22.05 -18.79
C ARG A 494 92.80 22.45 -19.89
N THR A 495 92.54 23.51 -20.65
CA THR A 495 93.41 23.96 -21.76
C THR A 495 93.73 25.46 -21.73
N ARG A 496 94.36 25.92 -20.64
CA ARG A 496 95.15 27.17 -20.62
C ARG A 496 96.44 26.99 -19.81
N PHE A 497 97.52 26.65 -20.50
CA PHE A 497 98.88 26.93 -20.01
C PHE A 497 99.16 28.44 -20.19
N PRO A 498 99.91 29.08 -19.29
CA PRO A 498 100.51 30.39 -19.53
C PRO A 498 101.90 30.23 -20.18
N ASP A 499 102.20 31.05 -21.19
CA ASP A 499 103.56 31.21 -21.74
C ASP A 499 104.29 32.36 -21.03
N ALA A 500 105.12 32.04 -20.02
CA ALA A 500 106.23 32.86 -19.50
C ALA A 500 107.06 32.07 -18.45
#